data_AF-A0A3D5B484-F1
#
_entry.id   AF-A0A3D5B484-F1
#
_cell.length_a   1.000
_cell.length_b   1.000
_cell.length_c   1.000
_cell.angle_alpha   90.00
_cell.angle_beta   90.00
_cell.angle_gamma   90.00
#
_symmetry.space_group_name_H-M   'P 1'
#
loop_
_entity.id
_entity.type
_entity.pdbx_description
1 polymer ?
#
loop_
_entity_poly.entity_id
_entity_poly.type
_entity_poly.pdbx_seq_one_letter_code
_entity_poly.pdbx_strand_id
1 'polypeptide(L)'
;MGQKRQILTKDLVLTALAAALLSAGKQALASIPNVEVVTLLIMLYAACFKPQIAFTATAVYIFIECFIWGLNTWVIAYLIHWNFVAFATFLLARVFKFKNRFIYLAFTILVTAAFGVLTTTIDAIVSASKSRYTFGAFFVAIYVRGIYFYIVHVVGNAVFNITLFAPLRDILNGLMVKYYGKDVFLKEEKPAGKDGKQKISKAGKPVTQLTEREECDKIISDLSQRESFEGSDKKK
;
A
#
# COMPACT_ATOMS: atom_id res chain seq x y z
N MET A 1 8.40 3.41 -31.40
CA MET A 1 7.36 2.35 -31.46
C MET A 1 7.21 1.77 -30.07
N GLY A 2 6.06 1.99 -29.44
CA GLY A 2 5.83 1.71 -28.03
C GLY A 2 5.94 0.23 -27.70
N GLN A 3 6.79 -0.11 -26.73
CA GLN A 3 6.83 -1.41 -26.11
C GLN A 3 5.44 -1.69 -25.54
N LYS A 4 4.62 -2.52 -26.22
CA LYS A 4 3.34 -3.00 -25.68
C LYS A 4 3.66 -3.65 -24.33
N ARG A 5 3.32 -2.98 -23.23
CA ARG A 5 3.34 -3.58 -21.90
C ARG A 5 2.32 -4.71 -21.92
N GLN A 6 2.78 -5.92 -22.18
CA GLN A 6 1.96 -7.10 -21.96
C GLN A 6 1.66 -7.13 -20.46
N ILE A 7 0.38 -7.13 -20.10
CA ILE A 7 -0.02 -7.46 -18.73
C ILE A 7 0.45 -8.89 -18.53
N LEU A 8 1.53 -9.04 -17.76
CA LEU A 8 2.05 -10.36 -17.45
C LEU A 8 0.96 -11.08 -16.64
N THR A 9 0.66 -12.34 -16.94
CA THR A 9 -0.37 -13.12 -16.23
C THR A 9 -0.23 -13.04 -14.71
N LYS A 10 1.00 -12.91 -14.21
CA LYS A 10 1.31 -12.67 -12.80
C LYS A 10 0.71 -11.37 -12.23
N ASP A 11 0.82 -10.25 -12.96
CA ASP A 11 0.29 -8.95 -12.53
C ASP A 11 -1.24 -9.00 -12.47
N LEU A 12 -1.89 -9.70 -13.41
CA LEU A 12 -3.34 -9.90 -13.42
C LEU A 12 -3.81 -10.71 -12.20
N VAL A 13 -3.18 -11.87 -11.95
CA VAL A 13 -3.51 -12.75 -10.81
C VAL A 13 -3.29 -12.03 -9.49
N LEU A 14 -2.19 -11.30 -9.34
CA LEU A 14 -1.91 -10.53 -8.12
C LEU A 14 -2.94 -9.41 -7.92
N THR A 15 -3.35 -8.73 -8.99
CA THR A 15 -4.40 -7.70 -8.92
C THR A 15 -5.74 -8.30 -8.48
N ALA A 16 -6.12 -9.45 -9.04
CA ALA A 16 -7.34 -10.16 -8.67
C ALA A 16 -7.31 -10.61 -7.21
N LEU A 17 -6.19 -11.17 -6.75
CA LEU A 17 -6.01 -11.58 -5.35
C LEU A 17 -6.07 -10.37 -4.39
N ALA A 18 -5.41 -9.26 -4.74
CA ALA A 18 -5.43 -8.05 -3.93
C ALA A 18 -6.85 -7.47 -3.80
N ALA A 19 -7.62 -7.43 -4.90
CA ALA A 19 -9.02 -7.02 -4.88
C ALA A 19 -9.89 -7.98 -4.06
N ALA A 20 -9.70 -9.29 -4.21
CA ALA A 20 -10.42 -10.29 -3.42
C ALA A 20 -10.14 -10.15 -1.92
N LEU A 21 -8.89 -9.88 -1.52
CA LEU A 21 -8.52 -9.63 -0.13
C LEU A 21 -9.13 -8.33 0.43
N LEU A 22 -9.25 -7.28 -0.39
CA LEU A 22 -9.95 -6.04 0.02
C LEU A 22 -11.41 -6.33 0.31
N SER A 23 -12.11 -6.97 -0.62
CA SER A 23 -13.52 -7.34 -0.46
C SER A 23 -13.72 -8.31 0.71
N ALA A 24 -12.95 -9.40 0.77
CA ALA A 24 -13.05 -10.39 1.85
C ALA A 24 -12.71 -9.78 3.21
N GLY A 25 -11.67 -8.96 3.30
CA GLY A 25 -11.29 -8.27 4.52
C GLY A 25 -12.38 -7.33 5.01
N LYS A 26 -13.04 -6.60 4.11
CA LYS A 26 -14.20 -5.78 4.49
C LYS A 26 -15.37 -6.63 4.97
N GLN A 27 -15.71 -7.69 4.24
CA GLN A 27 -16.84 -8.55 4.58
C GLN A 27 -16.62 -9.30 5.90
N ALA A 28 -15.38 -9.71 6.20
CA ALA A 28 -15.03 -10.34 7.47
C ALA A 28 -15.24 -9.41 8.67
N LEU A 29 -15.15 -8.09 8.48
CA LEU A 29 -15.40 -7.09 9.52
C LEU A 29 -16.79 -6.45 9.43
N ALA A 30 -17.66 -6.90 8.53
CA ALA A 30 -18.98 -6.30 8.32
C ALA A 30 -19.89 -6.36 9.56
N SER A 31 -19.65 -7.31 10.49
CA SER A 31 -20.37 -7.40 11.76
C SER A 31 -20.03 -6.26 12.74
N ILE A 32 -18.88 -5.60 12.57
CA ILE A 32 -18.44 -4.50 13.43
C ILE A 32 -18.69 -3.19 12.68
N PRO A 33 -19.59 -2.32 13.17
CA PRO A 33 -19.93 -1.11 12.45
C PRO A 33 -18.72 -0.21 12.19
N ASN A 34 -18.50 0.16 10.93
CA ASN A 34 -17.48 1.11 10.47
C ASN A 34 -16.01 0.77 10.80
N VAL A 35 -15.73 -0.44 11.26
CA VAL A 35 -14.36 -0.96 11.37
C VAL A 35 -14.04 -1.70 10.09
N GLU A 36 -13.04 -1.23 9.35
CA GLU A 36 -12.63 -1.85 8.09
C GLU A 36 -11.11 -1.87 7.95
N VAL A 37 -10.59 -2.97 7.42
CA VAL A 37 -9.16 -3.16 7.13
C VAL A 37 -8.75 -2.60 5.76
N VAL A 38 -9.72 -2.05 5.01
CA VAL A 38 -9.57 -1.60 3.62
C VAL A 38 -8.48 -0.53 3.48
N THR A 39 -8.49 0.50 4.33
CA THR A 39 -7.49 1.56 4.31
C THR A 39 -6.08 0.98 4.49
N LEU A 40 -5.91 0.09 5.47
CA LEU A 40 -4.62 -0.56 5.73
C LEU A 40 -4.13 -1.33 4.50
N LEU A 41 -5.00 -2.15 3.90
CA LEU A 41 -4.64 -2.96 2.74
C LEU A 41 -4.30 -2.10 1.52
N ILE A 42 -5.09 -1.06 1.23
CA ILE A 42 -4.79 -0.13 0.13
C ILE A 42 -3.44 0.57 0.36
N MET A 43 -3.19 1.03 1.59
CA MET A 43 -1.90 1.63 1.94
C MET A 43 -0.74 0.66 1.71
N LEU A 44 -0.88 -0.59 2.15
CA LEU A 44 0.13 -1.64 1.94
C LEU A 44 0.33 -1.96 0.46
N TYR A 45 -0.73 -2.08 -0.33
CA TYR A 45 -0.61 -2.37 -1.76
C TYR A 45 0.02 -1.20 -2.51
N ALA A 46 -0.36 0.04 -2.20
CA ALA A 46 0.27 1.23 -2.79
C ALA A 46 1.75 1.38 -2.40
N ALA A 47 2.10 0.94 -1.20
CA ALA A 47 3.46 0.92 -0.67
C ALA A 47 4.33 -0.18 -1.29
N CYS A 48 3.79 -1.38 -1.41
CA CYS A 48 4.53 -2.62 -1.67
C CYS A 48 4.28 -3.22 -3.05
N PHE A 49 3.32 -2.75 -3.84
CA PHE A 49 3.05 -3.24 -5.21
C PHE A 49 3.39 -2.19 -6.27
N LYS A 50 3.46 -2.64 -7.53
CA LYS A 50 3.53 -1.71 -8.68
C LYS A 50 2.28 -0.83 -8.65
N PRO A 51 2.37 0.48 -8.97
CA PRO A 51 1.22 1.37 -8.92
C PRO A 51 0.04 0.82 -9.74
N GLN A 52 0.31 0.25 -10.92
CA GLN A 52 -0.73 -0.34 -11.77
C GLN A 52 -1.54 -1.42 -11.04
N ILE A 53 -0.89 -2.27 -10.24
CA ILE A 53 -1.56 -3.35 -9.50
C ILE A 53 -2.39 -2.75 -8.36
N ALA A 54 -1.82 -1.84 -7.58
CA ALA A 54 -2.50 -1.23 -6.44
C ALA A 54 -3.76 -0.42 -6.85
N PHE A 55 -3.64 0.44 -7.87
CA PHE A 55 -4.76 1.23 -8.37
C PHE A 55 -5.82 0.36 -9.03
N THR A 56 -5.43 -0.62 -9.86
CA THR A 56 -6.40 -1.51 -10.52
C THR A 56 -7.13 -2.37 -9.50
N ALA A 57 -6.43 -2.90 -8.49
CA ALA A 57 -7.06 -3.68 -7.42
C ALA A 57 -8.06 -2.84 -6.61
N THR A 58 -7.71 -1.57 -6.33
CA THR A 58 -8.61 -0.63 -5.65
C THR A 58 -9.85 -0.35 -6.49
N ALA A 59 -9.70 -0.13 -7.80
CA ALA A 59 -10.83 0.09 -8.70
C ALA A 59 -11.75 -1.15 -8.76
N VAL A 60 -11.18 -2.35 -8.92
CA VAL A 60 -11.93 -3.61 -8.95
C VAL A 60 -12.68 -3.82 -7.63
N TYR A 61 -12.06 -3.55 -6.48
CA TYR A 61 -12.72 -3.60 -5.18
C TYR A 61 -13.95 -2.69 -5.13
N ILE A 62 -13.85 -1.43 -5.59
CA ILE A 62 -14.99 -0.50 -5.62
C ILE A 62 -16.11 -1.05 -6.51
N PHE A 63 -15.79 -1.62 -7.67
CA PHE A 63 -16.79 -2.25 -8.53
C PHE A 63 -17.48 -3.43 -7.84
N ILE A 64 -16.72 -4.31 -7.17
CA ILE A 64 -17.29 -5.44 -6.42
C ILE A 64 -18.25 -4.93 -5.34
N GLU A 65 -17.89 -3.88 -4.61
CA GLU A 65 -18.77 -3.29 -3.59
C GLU A 65 -20.07 -2.76 -4.21
N CYS A 66 -20.01 -2.14 -5.40
CA CYS A 66 -21.22 -1.71 -6.12
C CYS A 66 -22.14 -2.87 -6.50
N PHE A 67 -21.58 -4.04 -6.85
CA PHE A 67 -22.37 -5.24 -7.15
C PHE A 67 -23.01 -5.85 -5.91
N ILE A 68 -22.32 -5.81 -4.75
CA ILE A 68 -22.82 -6.41 -3.50
C ILE A 68 -23.90 -5.52 -2.86
N TRP A 69 -23.64 -4.22 -2.77
CA TRP A 69 -24.47 -3.28 -1.98
C TRP A 69 -25.35 -2.36 -2.84
N GLY A 70 -25.24 -2.44 -4.17
CA GLY A 70 -25.95 -1.57 -5.10
C GLY A 70 -25.33 -0.17 -5.22
N LEU A 71 -25.84 0.62 -6.15
CA LEU A 71 -25.34 1.97 -6.42
C LEU A 71 -26.04 3.01 -5.52
N ASN A 72 -25.26 3.79 -4.78
CA ASN A 72 -25.77 4.88 -3.93
C ASN A 72 -24.71 6.00 -3.80
N THR A 73 -24.98 7.03 -3.00
CA THR A 73 -24.12 8.21 -2.81
C THR A 73 -22.70 7.85 -2.34
N TRP A 74 -22.56 6.79 -1.54
CA TRP A 74 -21.27 6.30 -1.04
C TRP A 74 -20.30 5.88 -2.15
N VAL A 75 -20.79 5.50 -3.34
CA VAL A 75 -19.93 5.09 -4.46
C VAL A 75 -19.01 6.24 -4.90
N ILE A 76 -19.53 7.46 -4.93
CA ILE A 76 -18.76 8.66 -5.28
C ILE A 76 -17.67 8.89 -4.23
N ALA A 77 -18.02 8.74 -2.95
CA ALA A 77 -17.05 8.88 -1.86
C ALA A 77 -15.94 7.83 -1.96
N TYR A 78 -16.27 6.59 -2.32
CA TYR A 78 -15.31 5.50 -2.45
C TYR A 78 -14.35 5.72 -3.62
N LEU A 79 -14.87 6.15 -4.77
CA LEU A 79 -14.06 6.48 -5.94
C LEU A 79 -13.04 7.58 -5.62
N ILE A 80 -13.44 8.62 -4.89
CA ILE A 80 -12.53 9.71 -4.51
C ILE A 80 -11.56 9.23 -3.43
N HIS A 81 -12.09 8.67 -2.35
CA HIS A 81 -11.32 8.37 -1.15
C HIS A 81 -10.27 7.28 -1.38
N TRP A 82 -10.67 6.11 -1.89
CA TRP A 82 -9.77 4.97 -2.00
C TRP A 82 -8.67 5.19 -3.02
N ASN A 83 -8.98 5.84 -4.15
CA ASN A 83 -7.96 6.23 -5.11
C ASN A 83 -7.01 7.29 -4.56
N PHE A 84 -7.52 8.26 -3.77
CA PHE A 84 -6.69 9.23 -3.08
C PHE A 84 -5.74 8.57 -2.08
N VAL A 85 -6.24 7.64 -1.24
CA VAL A 85 -5.42 6.90 -0.27
C VAL A 85 -4.32 6.11 -0.99
N ALA A 86 -4.66 5.39 -2.06
CA ALA A 86 -3.67 4.66 -2.87
C ALA A 86 -2.60 5.62 -3.43
N PHE A 87 -3.01 6.73 -4.01
CA PHE A 87 -2.08 7.70 -4.61
C PHE A 87 -1.19 8.40 -3.60
N ALA A 88 -1.77 8.94 -2.54
CA ALA A 88 -1.04 9.64 -1.51
C ALA A 88 -0.08 8.69 -0.77
N THR A 89 -0.49 7.44 -0.51
CA THR A 89 0.42 6.45 0.10
C THR A 89 1.56 6.05 -0.83
N PHE A 90 1.28 5.88 -2.12
CA PHE A 90 2.32 5.64 -3.12
C PHE A 90 3.37 6.75 -3.10
N LEU A 91 2.96 8.03 -3.09
CA LEU A 91 3.89 9.16 -2.98
C LEU A 91 4.64 9.15 -1.63
N LEU A 92 3.92 8.93 -0.53
CA LEU A 92 4.49 8.91 0.81
C LEU A 92 5.58 7.83 0.96
N ALA A 93 5.33 6.64 0.41
CA ALA A 93 6.28 5.54 0.33
C ALA A 93 7.57 5.91 -0.42
N ARG A 94 7.46 6.69 -1.50
CA ARG A 94 8.62 7.11 -2.31
C ARG A 94 9.45 8.19 -1.63
N VAL A 95 8.80 9.13 -0.96
CA VAL A 95 9.46 10.26 -0.30
C VAL A 95 10.13 9.83 1.01
N PHE A 96 9.39 9.14 1.88
CA PHE A 96 9.85 8.84 3.25
C PHE A 96 10.47 7.45 3.41
N LYS A 97 10.37 6.58 2.39
CA LYS A 97 10.94 5.22 2.37
C LYS A 97 10.69 4.41 3.66
N PHE A 98 9.51 4.58 4.27
CA PHE A 98 9.12 3.92 5.52
C PHE A 98 10.02 4.15 6.74
N LYS A 99 10.86 5.20 6.74
CA LYS A 99 11.77 5.48 7.86
C LYS A 99 11.05 5.86 9.15
N ASN A 100 9.89 6.52 9.05
CA ASN A 100 9.18 7.05 10.21
C ASN A 100 7.76 6.51 10.30
N ARG A 101 7.53 5.58 11.22
CA ARG A 101 6.20 4.99 11.50
C ARG A 101 5.14 6.03 11.85
N PHE A 102 5.53 7.12 12.50
CA PHE A 102 4.59 8.15 12.94
C PHE A 102 3.99 8.93 11.77
N ILE A 103 4.72 9.06 10.66
CA ILE A 103 4.20 9.72 9.45
C ILE A 103 3.05 8.90 8.85
N TYR A 104 3.20 7.58 8.79
CA TYR A 104 2.16 6.69 8.26
C TYR A 104 0.95 6.64 9.19
N LEU A 105 1.16 6.63 10.51
CA LEU A 105 0.08 6.71 11.49
C LEU A 105 -0.69 8.03 11.38
N ALA A 106 0.02 9.17 11.37
CA ALA A 106 -0.58 10.49 11.23
C ALA A 106 -1.36 10.60 9.91
N PHE A 107 -0.79 10.07 8.83
CA PHE A 107 -1.46 10.00 7.53
C PHE A 107 -2.73 9.14 7.59
N THR A 108 -2.69 7.95 8.20
CA THR A 108 -3.88 7.11 8.39
C THR A 108 -4.98 7.83 9.16
N ILE A 109 -4.65 8.48 10.27
CA ILE A 109 -5.62 9.26 11.07
C ILE A 109 -6.22 10.39 10.22
N LEU A 110 -5.39 11.11 9.48
CA LEU A 110 -5.84 12.22 8.63
C LEU A 110 -6.80 11.75 7.53
N VAL A 111 -6.42 10.71 6.77
CA VAL A 111 -7.25 10.26 5.64
C VAL A 111 -8.56 9.63 6.11
N THR A 112 -8.54 8.88 7.21
CA THR A 112 -9.75 8.27 7.77
C THR A 112 -10.69 9.31 8.39
N ALA A 113 -10.15 10.37 9.00
CA ALA A 113 -10.96 11.52 9.43
C ALA A 113 -11.55 12.27 8.23
N ALA A 114 -10.76 12.48 7.18
CA ALA A 114 -11.22 13.14 5.95
C ALA A 114 -12.32 12.33 5.23
N PHE A 115 -12.34 11.01 5.37
CA PHE A 115 -13.40 10.16 4.83
C PHE A 115 -14.78 10.48 5.41
N GLY A 116 -14.87 10.71 6.73
CA GLY A 116 -16.12 11.11 7.38
C GLY A 116 -16.63 12.45 6.88
N VAL A 117 -15.73 13.43 6.70
CA VAL A 117 -16.07 14.75 6.13
C VAL A 117 -16.52 14.62 4.68
N LEU A 118 -15.81 13.83 3.86
CA LEU A 118 -16.12 13.62 2.44
C LEU A 118 -17.48 12.95 2.23
N THR A 119 -17.74 11.86 2.94
CA THR A 119 -19.01 11.12 2.87
C THR A 119 -20.18 12.03 3.28
N THR A 120 -20.04 12.75 4.39
CA THR A 120 -21.02 13.74 4.84
C THR A 120 -21.24 14.83 3.80
N THR A 121 -20.17 15.36 3.19
CA THR A 121 -20.26 16.41 2.17
C THR A 121 -21.09 15.94 0.99
N ILE A 122 -20.81 14.74 0.48
CA ILE A 122 -21.53 14.16 -0.66
C ILE A 122 -23.01 13.94 -0.30
N ASP A 123 -23.29 13.32 0.85
CA ASP A 123 -24.67 13.07 1.28
C ASP A 123 -25.45 14.37 1.53
N ALA A 124 -24.79 15.40 2.09
CA ALA A 124 -25.38 16.70 2.32
C ALA A 124 -25.67 17.45 1.01
N ILE A 125 -24.78 17.38 0.00
CA ILE A 125 -25.05 17.94 -1.33
C ILE A 125 -26.29 17.27 -1.93
N VAL A 126 -26.33 15.94 -1.95
CA VAL A 126 -27.45 15.18 -2.54
C VAL A 126 -28.76 15.46 -1.80
N SER A 127 -28.72 15.55 -0.47
CA SER A 127 -29.91 15.83 0.35
C SER A 127 -30.41 17.26 0.17
N ALA A 128 -29.51 18.25 0.15
CA ALA A 128 -29.85 19.64 -0.07
C ALA A 128 -30.44 19.88 -1.47
N SER A 129 -29.92 19.20 -2.51
CA SER A 129 -30.47 19.30 -3.86
C SER A 129 -31.92 18.82 -3.99
N LYS A 130 -32.40 18.02 -3.04
CA LYS A 130 -33.77 17.45 -3.04
C LYS A 130 -34.70 18.14 -2.05
N SER A 131 -34.26 19.21 -1.38
CA SER A 131 -34.96 19.80 -0.25
C SER A 131 -34.94 21.33 -0.26
N ARG A 132 -35.74 21.96 0.60
CA ARG A 132 -35.77 23.42 0.79
C ARG A 132 -34.74 23.93 1.81
N TYR A 133 -34.03 23.02 2.50
CA TYR A 133 -33.01 23.39 3.48
C TYR A 133 -31.63 23.59 2.84
N THR A 134 -30.76 24.34 3.52
CA THR A 134 -29.41 24.65 3.03
C THR A 134 -28.46 23.46 3.20
N PHE A 135 -27.39 23.44 2.37
CA PHE A 135 -26.29 22.48 2.50
C PHE A 135 -25.72 22.41 3.91
N GLY A 136 -25.47 23.57 4.55
CA GLY A 136 -24.89 23.63 5.89
C GLY A 136 -25.74 22.94 6.95
N ALA A 137 -27.07 23.09 6.88
CA ALA A 137 -27.99 22.42 7.80
C ALA A 137 -27.93 20.89 7.66
N PHE A 138 -27.95 20.38 6.42
CA PHE A 138 -27.80 18.94 6.17
C PHE A 138 -26.42 18.41 6.57
N PHE A 139 -25.36 19.15 6.26
CA PHE A 139 -24.00 18.76 6.62
C PHE A 139 -23.88 18.57 8.12
N VAL A 140 -24.28 19.56 8.92
CA VAL A 140 -24.20 19.48 10.38
C VAL A 140 -25.06 18.32 10.91
N ALA A 141 -26.30 18.18 10.43
CA ALA A 141 -27.20 17.12 10.89
C ALA A 141 -26.65 15.72 10.59
N ILE A 142 -26.15 15.49 9.38
CA ILE A 142 -25.57 14.20 8.97
C ILE A 142 -24.26 13.94 9.71
N TYR A 143 -23.40 14.95 9.83
CA TYR A 143 -22.08 14.81 10.48
C TYR A 143 -22.22 14.47 11.96
N VAL A 144 -23.09 15.20 12.67
CA VAL A 144 -23.34 14.97 14.11
C VAL A 144 -23.95 13.59 14.33
N ARG A 145 -24.89 13.17 13.48
CA ARG A 145 -25.46 11.81 13.52
C ARG A 145 -24.40 10.72 13.27
N GLY A 146 -23.40 11.01 12.43
CA GLY A 146 -22.33 10.09 12.05
C GLY A 146 -21.12 10.06 12.99
N ILE A 147 -21.05 10.96 13.99
CA ILE A 147 -19.80 11.19 14.74
C ILE A 147 -19.24 9.94 15.42
N TYR A 148 -20.11 9.10 15.98
CA TYR A 148 -19.73 7.82 16.58
C TYR A 148 -19.00 6.93 15.56
N PHE A 149 -19.59 6.80 14.37
CA PHE A 149 -19.05 5.97 13.29
C PHE A 149 -17.74 6.51 12.72
N TYR A 150 -17.53 7.84 12.72
CA TYR A 150 -16.26 8.45 12.31
C TYR A 150 -15.15 8.20 13.33
N ILE A 151 -15.45 8.34 14.63
CA ILE A 151 -14.48 8.07 15.70
C ILE A 151 -14.05 6.60 15.66
N VAL A 152 -15.02 5.67 15.58
CA VAL A 152 -14.74 4.23 15.48
C VAL A 152 -13.87 3.92 14.27
N HIS A 153 -14.17 4.52 13.11
CA HIS A 153 -13.40 4.33 11.89
C HIS A 153 -11.95 4.82 12.03
N VAL A 154 -11.74 6.03 12.56
CA VAL A 154 -10.40 6.61 12.78
C VAL A 154 -9.59 5.78 13.77
N VAL A 155 -10.18 5.46 14.92
CA VAL A 155 -9.51 4.68 15.98
C VAL A 155 -9.18 3.27 15.50
N GLY A 156 -10.13 2.58 14.86
CA GLY A 156 -9.92 1.24 14.34
C GLY A 156 -8.78 1.18 13.33
N ASN A 157 -8.73 2.12 12.38
CA ASN A 157 -7.66 2.18 11.41
C ASN A 157 -6.31 2.59 12.03
N ALA A 158 -6.30 3.46 13.04
CA ALA A 158 -5.08 3.79 13.78
C ALA A 158 -4.51 2.55 14.50
N VAL A 159 -5.38 1.76 15.15
CA VAL A 159 -4.99 0.49 15.79
C VAL A 159 -4.43 -0.48 14.76
N PHE A 160 -5.12 -0.71 13.64
CA PHE A 160 -4.63 -1.56 12.57
C PHE A 160 -3.29 -1.10 12.00
N ASN A 161 -3.09 0.21 11.84
CA ASN A 161 -1.82 0.73 11.36
C ASN A 161 -0.68 0.42 12.34
N ILE A 162 -0.88 0.71 13.64
CA ILE A 162 0.15 0.48 14.67
C ILE A 162 0.50 -1.00 14.80
N THR A 163 -0.49 -1.89 14.76
CA THR A 163 -0.28 -3.32 15.02
C THR A 163 0.14 -4.11 13.79
N LEU A 164 -0.45 -3.82 12.62
CA LEU A 164 -0.33 -4.68 11.43
C LEU A 164 0.47 -4.06 10.27
N PHE A 165 0.62 -2.74 10.19
CA PHE A 165 1.24 -2.13 9.00
C PHE A 165 2.69 -2.57 8.79
N ALA A 166 3.53 -2.50 9.83
CA ALA A 166 4.93 -2.92 9.73
C ALA A 166 5.10 -4.42 9.41
N PRO A 167 4.49 -5.36 10.16
CA PRO A 167 4.69 -6.79 9.87
C PRO A 167 4.13 -7.19 8.50
N LEU A 168 2.95 -6.68 8.10
CA LEU A 168 2.39 -7.00 6.79
C LEU A 168 3.20 -6.38 5.64
N ARG A 169 3.74 -5.17 5.81
CA ARG A 169 4.64 -4.54 4.84
C ARG A 169 5.85 -5.43 4.57
N ASP A 170 6.48 -5.94 5.62
CA ASP A 170 7.70 -6.74 5.49
C ASP A 170 7.43 -8.08 4.81
N ILE A 171 6.33 -8.74 5.17
CA ILE A 171 5.87 -9.96 4.50
C ILE A 171 5.59 -9.69 3.02
N LEU A 172 4.80 -8.65 2.70
CA LEU A 172 4.44 -8.33 1.32
C LEU A 172 5.66 -7.94 0.48
N ASN A 173 6.56 -7.12 1.01
CA ASN A 173 7.80 -6.79 0.32
C ASN A 173 8.67 -8.04 0.06
N GLY A 174 8.80 -8.92 1.06
CA GLY A 174 9.54 -10.18 0.91
C GLY A 174 8.95 -11.07 -0.19
N LEU A 175 7.61 -11.21 -0.22
CA LEU A 175 6.91 -11.94 -1.28
C LEU A 175 7.16 -11.27 -2.64
N MET A 176 7.03 -9.96 -2.74
CA MET A 176 7.22 -9.26 -4.01
C MET A 176 8.64 -9.40 -4.56
N VAL A 177 9.66 -9.31 -3.70
CA VAL A 177 11.06 -9.55 -4.10
C VAL A 177 11.25 -10.99 -4.58
N LYS A 178 10.61 -11.97 -3.94
CA LYS A 178 10.67 -13.38 -4.35
C LYS A 178 9.99 -13.64 -5.69
N TYR A 179 8.82 -13.05 -5.95
CA TYR A 179 8.01 -13.34 -7.14
C TYR A 179 8.41 -12.51 -8.38
N TYR A 180 8.96 -11.31 -8.15
CA TYR A 180 9.31 -10.37 -9.22
C TYR A 180 10.79 -9.96 -9.28
N GLY A 181 11.62 -10.37 -8.32
CA GLY A 181 13.00 -9.92 -8.19
C GLY A 181 13.12 -8.53 -7.54
N LYS A 182 14.36 -8.10 -7.27
CA LYS A 182 14.66 -6.79 -6.65
C LYS A 182 14.22 -5.59 -7.51
N ASP A 183 13.92 -5.80 -8.79
CA ASP A 183 13.70 -4.72 -9.76
C ASP A 183 12.33 -4.03 -9.61
N VAL A 184 11.42 -4.59 -8.80
CA VAL A 184 10.05 -4.07 -8.65
C VAL A 184 9.91 -3.08 -7.49
N PHE A 185 10.83 -3.08 -6.51
CA PHE A 185 10.80 -2.11 -5.40
C PHE A 185 12.11 -1.40 -5.19
N LEU A 186 11.98 -0.07 -5.11
CA LEU A 186 12.98 0.91 -4.69
C LEU A 186 14.40 0.54 -5.13
N LYS A 187 14.80 1.06 -6.30
CA LYS A 187 16.20 1.38 -6.54
C LYS A 187 16.65 2.17 -5.30
N GLU A 188 17.41 1.53 -4.42
CA GLU A 188 18.15 2.25 -3.41
C GLU A 188 19.13 3.10 -4.21
N GLU A 189 18.74 4.33 -4.55
CA GLU A 189 19.76 5.32 -4.83
C GLU A 189 20.59 5.42 -3.56
N LYS A 190 21.81 4.86 -3.64
CA LYS A 190 22.91 5.11 -2.72
C LYS A 190 22.83 6.59 -2.36
N PRO A 191 22.79 6.96 -1.06
CA PRO A 191 22.77 8.37 -0.69
C PRO A 191 23.96 9.03 -1.37
N ALA A 192 23.71 10.15 -2.06
CA ALA A 192 24.76 11.01 -2.58
C ALA A 192 25.59 11.48 -1.38
N GLY A 193 26.65 10.72 -1.08
CA GLY A 193 27.62 11.05 -0.07
C GLY A 193 28.31 12.34 -0.48
N LYS A 194 28.06 13.40 0.28
CA LYS A 194 28.93 14.56 0.29
C LYS A 194 30.29 14.15 0.86
N ASP A 195 31.30 14.74 0.22
CA ASP A 195 32.67 14.94 0.66
C ASP A 195 33.68 13.79 0.53
N GLY A 196 34.72 14.08 -0.27
CA GLY A 196 36.08 13.78 0.14
C GLY A 196 36.85 12.77 -0.72
N LYS A 197 37.47 13.28 -1.80
CA LYS A 197 38.71 12.77 -2.42
C LYS A 197 38.70 11.30 -2.89
N GLN A 198 38.41 11.09 -4.17
CA GLN A 198 38.82 9.88 -4.89
C GLN A 198 40.35 9.80 -4.97
N LYS A 199 40.96 8.91 -4.18
CA LYS A 199 42.31 8.41 -4.46
C LYS A 199 42.20 7.30 -5.52
N ILE A 200 42.68 7.60 -6.71
CA ILE A 200 42.82 6.66 -7.83
C ILE A 200 44.06 5.79 -7.55
N SER A 201 43.88 4.49 -7.36
CA SER A 201 44.96 3.49 -7.37
C SER A 201 44.99 2.77 -8.72
N LYS A 202 46.20 2.35 -9.13
CA LYS A 202 46.69 2.04 -10.50
C LYS A 202 46.05 0.86 -11.27
N ALA A 203 44.82 0.46 -10.97
CA ALA A 203 44.04 -0.39 -11.86
C ALA A 203 42.63 0.18 -11.90
N GLY A 204 42.18 0.60 -13.09
CA GLY A 204 40.98 1.42 -13.33
C GLY A 204 39.63 0.77 -12.97
N LYS A 205 39.46 0.30 -11.74
CA LYS A 205 38.19 -0.09 -11.13
C LYS A 205 38.05 0.60 -9.76
N PRO A 206 36.87 1.17 -9.43
CA PRO A 206 36.63 1.76 -8.11
C PRO A 206 36.84 0.71 -7.02
N VAL A 207 37.61 1.04 -5.97
CA VAL A 207 37.91 0.13 -4.84
C VAL A 207 36.63 -0.42 -4.20
N THR A 208 35.56 0.37 -4.18
CA THR A 208 34.24 -0.03 -3.67
C THR A 208 33.59 -1.17 -4.47
N GLN A 209 33.88 -1.30 -5.76
CA GLN A 209 33.38 -2.40 -6.58
C GLN A 209 34.19 -3.70 -6.40
N LEU A 210 35.44 -3.61 -5.94
CA LEU A 210 36.27 -4.78 -5.66
C LEU A 210 35.80 -5.45 -4.36
N THR A 211 35.53 -4.67 -3.31
CA THR A 211 35.00 -5.22 -2.04
C THR A 211 33.60 -5.81 -2.18
N GLU A 212 32.68 -5.17 -2.92
CA GLU A 212 31.32 -5.73 -3.15
C GLU A 212 31.36 -7.03 -3.99
N ARG A 213 32.34 -7.18 -4.89
CA ARG A 213 32.56 -8.45 -5.62
C ARG A 213 33.15 -9.53 -4.73
N GLU A 214 34.15 -9.20 -3.92
CA GLU A 214 34.77 -10.15 -2.99
C GLU A 214 33.78 -10.66 -1.93
N GLU A 215 32.86 -9.81 -1.47
CA GLU A 215 31.81 -10.18 -0.52
C GLU A 215 30.73 -11.05 -1.18
N CYS A 216 30.32 -10.73 -2.42
CA CYS A 216 29.42 -11.58 -3.22
C CYS A 216 30.03 -12.96 -3.50
N ASP A 217 31.31 -13.03 -3.86
CA ASP A 217 31.98 -14.29 -4.20
C ASP A 217 32.12 -15.19 -2.96
N LYS A 218 32.37 -14.62 -1.77
CA LYS A 218 32.35 -15.36 -0.50
C LYS A 218 30.97 -15.90 -0.14
N ILE A 219 29.91 -15.11 -0.32
CA ILE A 219 28.54 -15.57 -0.04
C ILE A 219 28.15 -16.70 -1.00
N ILE A 220 28.53 -16.61 -2.28
CA ILE A 220 28.26 -17.65 -3.27
C ILE A 220 29.06 -18.94 -2.96
N SER A 221 30.33 -18.83 -2.53
CA SER A 221 31.10 -20.00 -2.13
C SER A 221 30.52 -20.69 -0.89
N ASP A 222 30.07 -19.91 0.11
CA ASP A 222 29.48 -20.46 1.34
C ASP A 222 28.14 -21.16 1.07
N LEU A 223 27.33 -20.62 0.15
CA LEU A 223 26.06 -21.24 -0.24
C LEU A 223 26.28 -22.53 -1.03
N SER A 224 27.26 -22.55 -1.95
CA SER A 224 27.62 -23.75 -2.70
C SER A 224 28.16 -24.88 -1.80
N GLN A 225 28.89 -24.54 -0.74
CA GLN A 225 29.34 -25.53 0.25
C GLN A 225 28.19 -26.05 1.13
N ARG A 226 27.19 -25.22 1.45
CA ARG A 226 26.01 -25.68 2.22
C ARG A 226 25.13 -26.64 1.42
N GLU A 227 24.93 -26.38 0.13
CA GLU A 227 24.17 -27.28 -0.75
C GLU A 227 24.87 -28.63 -0.99
N SER A 228 26.21 -28.66 -1.00
CA SER A 228 26.97 -29.92 -1.12
C SER A 228 26.91 -30.78 0.16
N PHE A 229 26.84 -30.14 1.34
CA PHE A 229 26.64 -30.84 2.62
C PHE A 229 25.22 -31.40 2.77
N GLU A 230 24.18 -30.66 2.39
CA GLU A 230 22.79 -31.14 2.46
C GLU A 230 22.47 -32.24 1.42
N GLY A 231 23.22 -32.29 0.32
CA GLY A 231 23.11 -33.37 -0.69
C GLY A 231 23.74 -34.70 -0.26
N SER A 232 24.68 -34.68 0.70
CA SER A 232 25.37 -35.88 1.20
C SER A 232 24.56 -36.63 2.27
N ASP A 233 23.77 -35.90 3.07
CA ASP A 233 23.04 -36.47 4.21
C ASP A 233 21.71 -37.15 3.82
N LYS A 234 21.29 -37.05 2.55
CA LYS A 234 20.10 -37.72 2.00
C LYS A 234 20.39 -39.08 1.34
N LYS A 235 21.59 -39.64 1.50
CA LYS A 235 22.02 -40.91 0.88
C LYS A 235 22.36 -42.04 1.86
N LYS A 236 21.90 -41.98 3.11
CA LYS A 236 21.91 -43.13 4.03
C LYS A 236 20.50 -43.56 4.39
#